data_AF-A0A932ZXM9-F1
#
_entry.id   AF-A0A932ZXM9-F1
#
_cell.length_a   1.000
_cell.length_b   1.000
_cell.length_c   1.000
_cell.angle_alpha   90.00
_cell.angle_beta   90.00
_cell.angle_gamma   90.00
#
_symmetry.space_group_name_H-M   'P 1'
#
loop_
_entity.id
_entity.type
_entity.pdbx_description
1 polymer ?
#
loop_
_entity_poly.entity_id
_entity_poly.type
_entity_poly.pdbx_seq_one_letter_code
_entity_poly.pdbx_strand_id
1 'polypeptide(L)'
;MPRPRYDVPPRTGDTMVPYGNEPSPLSGPRPEMKRNVRVVGHTGLDGWGDTFQIQVRGGVAYVAASGACGHNGMTVLDVSDPSRPRVVHRIVDKPSARTHKVLLVEDALYTNSEKVPGADDPEAVGGMRIFDLRDPKKPRFVNYIEAEGR
;
A
#
# COMPACT_ATOMS: atom_id res chain seq x y z
N MET A 1 -5.37 0.30 -18.99
CA MET A 1 -5.86 1.69 -19.09
C MET A 1 -4.66 2.62 -19.03
N PRO A 2 -4.64 3.74 -19.76
CA PRO A 2 -3.49 4.62 -19.78
C PRO A 2 -3.51 5.57 -18.57
N ARG A 3 -2.36 5.78 -17.94
CA ARG A 3 -2.24 6.62 -16.73
C ARG A 3 -2.29 8.12 -17.08
N PRO A 4 -2.82 8.95 -16.19
CA PRO A 4 -2.83 10.39 -16.37
C PRO A 4 -1.44 11.03 -16.17
N ARG A 5 -1.23 12.23 -16.74
CA ARG A 5 0.02 12.99 -16.70
C ARG A 5 -0.17 14.39 -16.12
N TYR A 6 0.91 14.90 -15.51
CA TYR A 6 1.13 16.30 -15.18
C TYR A 6 2.00 16.99 -16.24
N ASP A 7 1.62 18.18 -16.69
CA ASP A 7 2.41 18.95 -17.68
C ASP A 7 3.61 19.67 -17.07
N VAL A 8 3.70 19.75 -15.74
CA VAL A 8 4.84 20.27 -15.00
C VAL A 8 5.82 19.13 -14.67
N PRO A 9 7.15 19.29 -14.82
CA PRO A 9 8.11 18.26 -14.42
C PRO A 9 7.88 17.83 -12.96
N PRO A 10 8.00 16.53 -12.64
CA PRO A 10 7.80 16.06 -11.26
C PRO A 10 8.83 16.75 -10.39
N ARG A 11 8.37 17.54 -9.41
CA ARG A 11 9.26 18.28 -8.55
C ARG A 11 10.09 17.33 -7.69
N THR A 12 11.36 17.65 -7.52
CA THR A 12 12.26 17.07 -6.52
C THR A 12 11.92 17.63 -5.13
N GLY A 13 12.40 16.98 -4.06
CA GLY A 13 12.06 17.27 -2.66
C GLY A 13 12.49 18.64 -2.12
N ASP A 14 13.02 19.50 -2.98
CA ASP A 14 13.60 20.83 -2.72
C ASP A 14 12.63 22.00 -2.98
N THR A 15 11.41 21.74 -3.44
CA THR A 15 10.54 22.79 -3.99
C THR A 15 9.53 23.43 -3.02
N MET A 16 9.55 23.11 -1.72
CA MET A 16 8.81 23.79 -0.62
C MET A 16 7.31 24.10 -0.84
N VAL A 17 6.65 23.51 -1.85
CA VAL A 17 5.22 23.72 -2.10
C VAL A 17 4.40 22.57 -1.48
N PRO A 18 3.41 22.88 -0.62
CA PRO A 18 2.56 21.87 0.00
C PRO A 18 1.77 21.07 -1.04
N TYR A 19 1.68 19.75 -0.85
CA TYR A 19 1.03 18.77 -1.74
C TYR A 19 -0.44 19.07 -2.15
N GLY A 20 -1.11 20.06 -1.55
CA GLY A 20 -2.55 20.30 -1.71
C GLY A 20 -2.99 21.54 -2.50
N ASN A 21 -2.06 22.40 -2.97
CA ASN A 21 -2.42 23.73 -3.49
C ASN A 21 -2.25 23.92 -5.00
N GLU A 22 -1.87 22.87 -5.74
CA GLU A 22 -1.68 22.96 -7.19
C GLU A 22 -2.79 22.17 -7.91
N PRO A 23 -3.43 22.73 -8.95
CA PRO A 23 -4.33 21.96 -9.78
C PRO A 23 -3.54 20.79 -10.38
N SER A 24 -4.08 19.59 -10.23
CA SER A 24 -3.56 18.34 -10.78
C SER A 24 -4.36 17.93 -12.04
N PRO A 25 -4.44 18.75 -13.11
CA PRO A 25 -5.24 18.40 -14.28
C PRO A 25 -4.52 17.30 -15.04
N LEU A 26 -5.19 16.15 -15.10
CA LEU A 26 -4.73 14.99 -15.86
C LEU A 26 -4.81 15.34 -17.36
N SER A 27 -3.67 15.52 -18.03
CA SER A 27 -3.63 15.96 -19.45
C SER A 27 -3.94 14.85 -20.48
N GLY A 28 -4.45 13.71 -20.01
CA GLY A 28 -4.90 12.60 -20.84
C GLY A 28 -4.01 11.35 -20.80
N PRO A 29 -4.42 10.29 -21.53
CA PRO A 29 -3.73 9.01 -21.53
C PRO A 29 -2.40 9.02 -22.31
N ARG A 30 -1.29 8.51 -21.72
CA ARG A 30 -0.07 8.19 -22.47
C ARG A 30 0.11 6.69 -22.76
N PRO A 31 0.74 6.33 -23.89
CA PRO A 31 1.16 4.95 -24.14
C PRO A 31 2.04 4.41 -23.02
N GLU A 32 1.84 3.14 -22.66
CA GLU A 32 2.70 2.43 -21.71
C GLU A 32 4.15 2.44 -22.20
N MET A 33 5.04 3.10 -21.45
CA MET A 33 6.47 3.08 -21.77
C MET A 33 7.09 1.76 -21.28
N LYS A 34 7.54 0.94 -22.23
CA LYS A 34 8.22 -0.32 -21.96
C LYS A 34 9.39 -0.51 -22.92
N ARG A 35 10.51 -1.02 -22.40
CA ARG A 35 11.65 -1.48 -23.19
C ARG A 35 12.07 -2.84 -22.66
N ASN A 36 12.08 -3.86 -23.53
CA ASN A 36 12.43 -5.24 -23.17
C ASN A 36 11.62 -5.84 -22.00
N VAL A 37 10.41 -5.33 -21.77
CA VAL A 37 9.46 -5.85 -20.78
C VAL A 37 8.05 -5.82 -21.38
N ARG A 38 7.16 -6.64 -20.83
CA ARG A 38 5.75 -6.69 -21.23
C ARG A 38 4.89 -6.90 -19.98
N VAL A 39 3.78 -6.17 -19.87
CA VAL A 39 2.75 -6.45 -18.85
C VAL A 39 2.19 -7.85 -19.05
N VAL A 40 2.24 -8.64 -17.98
CA VAL A 40 1.67 -9.99 -17.93
C VAL A 40 0.26 -9.95 -17.33
N GLY A 41 0.07 -9.18 -16.28
CA GLY A 41 -1.21 -8.97 -15.61
C GLY A 41 -1.25 -7.63 -14.89
N HIS A 42 -2.44 -7.20 -14.53
CA HIS A 42 -2.69 -5.94 -13.82
C HIS A 42 -3.97 -6.05 -13.00
N THR A 43 -3.98 -5.44 -11.83
CA THR A 43 -5.18 -5.22 -11.03
C THR A 43 -5.21 -3.77 -10.55
N GLY A 44 -6.40 -3.18 -10.51
CA GLY A 44 -6.63 -1.86 -9.91
C GLY A 44 -6.82 -1.93 -8.38
N LEU A 45 -6.63 -3.11 -7.77
CA LEU A 45 -6.81 -3.35 -6.33
C LEU A 45 -8.20 -2.94 -5.82
N ASP A 46 -9.22 -3.07 -6.67
CA ASP A 46 -10.58 -2.53 -6.50
C ASP A 46 -10.64 -1.10 -5.96
N GLY A 47 -9.72 -0.23 -6.42
CA GLY A 47 -9.66 1.18 -6.01
C GLY A 47 -8.82 1.45 -4.76
N TRP A 48 -8.28 0.42 -4.10
CA TRP A 48 -7.32 0.53 -3.00
C TRP A 48 -5.89 0.72 -3.55
N GLY A 49 -5.67 1.84 -4.25
CA GLY A 49 -4.36 2.26 -4.74
C GLY A 49 -3.45 2.87 -3.67
N ASP A 50 -2.42 3.60 -4.10
CA ASP A 50 -1.40 4.23 -3.23
C ASP A 50 -0.59 3.22 -2.40
N THR A 51 -0.04 2.26 -3.12
CA THR A 51 0.67 1.11 -2.57
C THR A 51 2.13 1.41 -2.31
N PHE A 52 2.66 0.83 -1.24
CA PHE A 52 4.04 0.93 -0.86
C PHE A 52 4.71 -0.43 -1.05
N GLN A 53 5.16 -1.06 0.04
CA GLN A 53 5.90 -2.30 -0.03
C GLN A 53 5.01 -3.47 -0.47
N ILE A 54 5.59 -4.36 -1.27
CA ILE A 54 4.98 -5.61 -1.73
C ILE A 54 5.89 -6.76 -1.33
N GLN A 55 5.32 -7.83 -0.78
CA GLN A 55 5.98 -9.10 -0.52
C GLN A 55 5.18 -10.23 -1.15
N VAL A 56 5.84 -11.23 -1.75
CA VAL A 56 5.18 -12.34 -2.44
C VAL A 56 5.71 -13.68 -1.94
N ARG A 57 4.82 -14.61 -1.62
CA ARG A 57 5.18 -16.00 -1.28
C ARG A 57 4.06 -16.96 -1.64
N GLY A 58 4.40 -18.11 -2.23
CA GLY A 58 3.45 -19.21 -2.47
C GLY A 58 2.23 -18.83 -3.32
N GLY A 59 2.40 -17.92 -4.28
CA GLY A 59 1.29 -17.44 -5.11
C GLY A 59 0.37 -16.43 -4.41
N VAL A 60 0.79 -15.86 -3.28
CA VAL A 60 0.07 -14.80 -2.58
C VAL A 60 0.96 -13.56 -2.48
N ALA A 61 0.41 -12.38 -2.77
CA ALA A 61 1.10 -11.10 -2.59
C ALA A 61 0.42 -10.27 -1.49
N TYR A 62 1.25 -9.66 -0.64
CA TYR A 62 0.86 -8.76 0.44
C TYR A 62 1.31 -7.35 0.05
N VAL A 63 0.35 -6.46 -0.16
CA VAL A 63 0.56 -5.12 -0.71
C VAL A 63 0.15 -4.09 0.34
N ALA A 64 1.12 -3.46 0.99
CA ALA A 64 0.87 -2.37 1.94
C ALA A 64 0.36 -1.13 1.21
N ALA A 65 -0.56 -0.37 1.83
CA ALA A 65 -1.15 0.82 1.26
C ALA A 65 -1.30 1.91 2.33
N SER A 66 -0.87 3.12 1.99
CA SER A 66 -0.85 4.25 2.93
C SER A 66 -0.83 5.57 2.18
N GLY A 67 -2.00 6.10 1.82
CA GLY A 67 -1.96 7.49 1.41
C GLY A 67 -3.26 8.16 1.03
N ALA A 68 -3.16 9.10 0.10
CA ALA A 68 -4.00 10.29 0.02
C ALA A 68 -5.48 10.01 -0.28
N CYS A 69 -5.80 8.80 -0.73
CA CYS A 69 -7.17 8.36 -0.98
C CYS A 69 -7.88 7.79 0.25
N GLY A 70 -7.26 7.84 1.44
CA GLY A 70 -7.86 7.40 2.71
C GLY A 70 -7.80 5.89 2.95
N HIS A 71 -7.16 5.13 2.07
CA HIS A 71 -6.97 3.69 2.21
C HIS A 71 -5.66 3.40 2.95
N ASN A 72 -5.76 3.05 4.23
CA ASN A 72 -4.65 2.61 5.06
C ASN A 72 -4.78 1.13 5.39
N GLY A 73 -3.68 0.39 5.28
CA GLY A 73 -3.61 -1.02 5.65
C GLY A 73 -2.90 -1.85 4.60
N MET A 74 -3.52 -2.96 4.21
CA MET A 74 -2.91 -3.92 3.30
C MET A 74 -3.94 -4.69 2.49
N THR A 75 -3.63 -4.90 1.21
CA THR A 75 -4.38 -5.76 0.30
C THR A 75 -3.65 -7.09 0.11
N VAL A 76 -4.37 -8.20 0.20
CA VAL A 76 -3.85 -9.54 -0.08
C VAL A 76 -4.38 -9.99 -1.45
N LEU A 77 -3.46 -10.40 -2.31
CA LEU A 77 -3.73 -10.84 -3.67
C LEU A 77 -3.42 -12.33 -3.83
N ASP A 78 -4.31 -13.05 -4.50
CA ASP A 78 -3.95 -14.29 -5.17
C ASP A 78 -3.27 -13.95 -6.51
N VAL A 79 -2.01 -14.35 -6.62
CA VAL A 79 -1.14 -14.16 -7.78
C VAL A 79 -0.59 -15.50 -8.29
N SER A 80 -1.27 -16.62 -7.99
CA SER A 80 -0.88 -17.94 -8.49
C SER A 80 -0.91 -18.01 -10.02
N ASP A 81 -1.82 -17.26 -10.63
CA ASP A 81 -1.80 -16.91 -12.06
C ASP A 81 -1.37 -15.44 -12.20
N PRO A 82 -0.12 -15.16 -12.61
CA PRO A 82 0.39 -13.80 -12.71
C PRO A 82 -0.29 -12.97 -13.81
N SER A 83 -1.02 -13.61 -14.73
CA SER A 83 -1.79 -12.89 -15.75
C SER A 83 -3.14 -12.38 -15.22
N ARG A 84 -3.61 -12.93 -14.08
CA ARG A 84 -4.91 -12.65 -13.49
C ARG A 84 -4.83 -12.47 -11.97
N PRO A 85 -4.09 -11.46 -11.47
CA PRO A 85 -4.03 -11.17 -10.04
C PRO A 85 -5.41 -10.81 -9.50
N ARG A 86 -5.80 -11.36 -8.34
CA ARG A 86 -7.13 -11.17 -7.74
C ARG A 86 -7.01 -10.75 -6.28
N VAL A 87 -7.78 -9.74 -5.87
CA VAL A 87 -7.92 -9.40 -4.46
C VAL A 87 -8.68 -10.52 -3.75
N VAL A 88 -8.10 -11.06 -2.69
CA VAL A 88 -8.71 -12.13 -1.87
C VAL A 88 -8.98 -11.69 -0.44
N HIS A 89 -8.25 -10.69 0.06
CA HIS A 89 -8.49 -10.15 1.40
C HIS A 89 -8.00 -8.72 1.54
N ARG A 90 -8.52 -8.01 2.55
CA ARG A 90 -8.11 -6.66 2.93
C ARG A 90 -8.01 -6.56 4.44
N ILE A 91 -6.96 -5.91 4.91
CA ILE A 91 -6.78 -5.52 6.30
C ILE A 91 -6.79 -4.00 6.31
N VAL A 92 -7.76 -3.42 7.01
CA VAL A 92 -7.92 -1.98 7.15
C VAL A 92 -7.28 -1.55 8.46
N ASP A 93 -6.54 -0.45 8.44
CA ASP A 93 -6.01 0.17 9.64
C ASP A 93 -7.08 0.99 10.38
N LYS A 94 -6.81 1.33 11.64
CA LYS A 94 -7.57 2.37 12.33
C LYS A 94 -7.38 3.71 11.59
N PRO A 95 -8.33 4.65 11.65
CA PRO A 95 -8.19 5.96 11.01
C PRO A 95 -6.92 6.73 11.40
N SER A 96 -6.45 6.54 12.63
CA SER A 96 -5.25 7.16 13.19
C SER A 96 -3.95 6.42 12.88
N ALA A 97 -4.00 5.31 12.13
CA ALA A 97 -2.85 4.47 11.81
C ALA A 97 -2.66 4.28 10.31
N ARG A 98 -1.40 4.04 9.89
CA ARG A 98 -1.03 3.75 8.51
C ARG A 98 0.04 2.67 8.38
N THR A 99 -0.19 1.72 7.48
CA THR A 99 0.69 0.61 7.13
C THR A 99 1.30 0.82 5.74
N HIS A 100 2.61 0.98 5.65
CA HIS A 100 3.32 1.11 4.37
C HIS A 100 4.51 0.16 4.23
N LYS A 101 4.80 -0.62 5.28
CA LYS A 101 5.86 -1.62 5.31
C LYS A 101 5.28 -2.97 5.67
N VAL A 102 5.77 -4.01 4.99
CA VAL A 102 5.36 -5.39 5.20
C VAL A 102 6.56 -6.33 5.12
N LEU A 103 6.70 -7.24 6.07
CA LEU A 103 7.78 -8.22 6.13
C LEU A 103 7.19 -9.62 6.36
N LEU A 104 7.62 -10.57 5.53
CA LEU A 104 7.30 -11.99 5.68
C LEU A 104 8.45 -12.68 6.42
N VAL A 105 8.14 -13.42 7.48
CA VAL A 105 9.10 -14.28 8.20
C VAL A 105 8.41 -15.59 8.50
N GLU A 106 8.82 -16.67 7.85
CA GLU A 106 8.14 -17.99 7.96
C GLU A 106 6.61 -17.82 7.89
N ASP A 107 5.83 -18.46 8.75
CA ASP A 107 4.37 -18.34 8.74
C ASP A 107 3.81 -17.09 9.43
N ALA A 108 4.63 -16.03 9.54
CA ALA A 108 4.23 -14.75 10.12
C ALA A 108 4.39 -13.58 9.15
N LEU A 109 3.51 -12.60 9.30
CA LEU A 109 3.54 -11.31 8.62
C LEU A 109 3.70 -10.21 9.66
N TYR A 110 4.64 -9.31 9.41
CA TYR A 110 4.88 -8.13 10.23
C TYR A 110 4.55 -6.89 9.42
N THR A 111 3.80 -5.97 10.00
CA THR A 111 3.53 -4.67 9.38
C THR A 111 3.79 -3.55 10.36
N ASN A 112 4.31 -2.42 9.89
CA ASN A 112 4.33 -1.23 10.73
C ASN A 112 2.89 -0.74 10.95
N SER A 113 2.67 -0.06 12.07
CA SER A 113 1.47 0.72 12.35
C SER A 113 1.95 2.09 12.80
N GLU A 114 2.08 3.02 11.86
CA GLU A 114 2.54 4.37 12.17
C GLU A 114 1.34 5.27 12.46
N LYS A 115 1.48 6.20 13.41
CA LYS A 115 0.49 7.25 13.62
C LYS A 115 0.37 8.12 12.37
N VAL A 116 -0.86 8.36 11.92
CA VAL A 116 -1.13 9.32 10.86
C VAL A 116 -0.79 10.73 11.36
N PRO A 117 0.08 11.49 10.68
CA PRO A 117 0.38 12.87 11.07
C PRO A 117 -0.88 13.72 11.16
N GLY A 118 -1.06 14.44 12.27
CA GLY A 118 -2.23 15.29 12.51
C GLY A 118 -3.52 14.55 12.88
N ALA A 119 -3.49 13.22 13.06
CA ALA A 119 -4.64 12.50 13.59
C ALA A 119 -4.93 12.91 15.04
N ASP A 120 -6.15 13.40 15.28
CA ASP A 120 -6.67 13.74 16.61
C ASP A 120 -7.21 12.48 17.29
N ASP A 121 -6.28 11.60 17.67
CA ASP A 121 -6.55 10.40 18.44
C ASP A 121 -5.49 10.30 19.56
N PRO A 122 -5.88 10.55 20.83
CA PRO A 122 -4.95 10.51 21.95
C PRO A 122 -4.48 9.08 22.26
N GLU A 123 -5.25 8.07 21.87
CA GLU A 123 -4.93 6.65 22.06
C GLU A 123 -4.13 6.06 20.89
N ALA A 124 -3.81 6.88 19.87
CA ALA A 124 -3.03 6.44 18.73
C ALA A 124 -1.54 6.28 19.09
N VAL A 125 -1.17 5.04 19.42
CA VAL A 125 0.22 4.63 19.68
C VAL A 125 0.77 3.91 18.46
N GLY A 126 1.93 4.34 17.97
CA GLY A 126 2.65 3.67 16.89
C GLY A 126 3.18 2.29 17.31
N GLY A 127 3.51 1.45 16.34
CA GLY A 127 3.96 0.10 16.65
C GLY A 127 4.08 -0.81 15.44
N MET A 128 3.92 -2.10 15.72
CA MET A 128 3.99 -3.17 14.74
C MET A 128 2.86 -4.18 14.97
N ARG A 129 2.21 -4.59 13.87
CA ARG A 129 1.18 -5.63 13.87
C ARG A 129 1.81 -6.95 13.42
N ILE A 130 1.42 -8.04 14.08
CA ILE A 130 1.84 -9.40 13.73
C ILE A 130 0.62 -10.19 13.31
N PHE A 131 0.72 -10.90 12.19
CA PHE A 131 -0.33 -11.77 11.67
C PHE A 131 0.20 -13.19 11.44
N ASP A 132 -0.67 -14.16 11.69
CA ASP A 132 -0.51 -15.58 11.41
C ASP A 132 -0.93 -15.86 9.96
N LEU A 133 -0.10 -16.62 9.24
CA LEU A 133 -0.27 -16.95 7.82
C LEU A 133 -0.56 -18.44 7.57
N ARG A 134 -1.12 -19.18 8.54
CA ARG A 134 -1.57 -20.56 8.29
C ARG A 134 -2.56 -20.65 7.13
N ASP A 135 -3.43 -19.65 7.00
CA ASP A 135 -4.11 -19.35 5.74
C ASP A 135 -3.49 -18.08 5.14
N PRO A 136 -2.58 -18.20 4.15
CA PRO A 136 -1.87 -17.05 3.60
C PRO A 136 -2.80 -16.08 2.87
N LYS A 137 -3.97 -16.54 2.38
CA LYS A 137 -4.96 -15.68 1.72
C LYS A 137 -5.84 -14.94 2.72
N LYS A 138 -5.84 -15.34 4.00
CA LYS A 138 -6.61 -14.73 5.08
C LYS A 138 -5.74 -14.54 6.34
N PRO A 139 -4.75 -13.62 6.31
CA PRO A 139 -3.89 -13.37 7.46
C PRO A 139 -4.71 -13.03 8.71
N ARG A 140 -4.37 -13.67 9.82
CA ARG A 140 -5.10 -13.48 11.08
C ARG A 140 -4.25 -12.68 12.05
N PHE A 141 -4.79 -11.56 12.55
CA PHE A 141 -4.11 -10.77 13.57
C PHE A 141 -3.79 -11.63 14.81
N VAL A 142 -2.56 -11.49 15.30
CA VAL A 142 -2.05 -12.21 16.48
C VAL A 142 -1.75 -11.22 17.60
N ASN A 143 -0.98 -10.18 17.31
CA ASN A 143 -0.49 -9.28 18.34
C ASN A 143 -0.19 -7.88 17.79
N TYR A 144 -0.22 -6.90 18.69
CA TYR A 144 0.28 -5.54 18.49
C TYR A 144 1.44 -5.31 19.45
N ILE A 145 2.58 -4.89 18.92
CA ILE A 145 3.71 -4.44 19.72
C ILE A 145 3.73 -2.93 19.62
N GLU A 146 3.43 -2.26 20.73
CA GLU A 146 3.62 -0.82 20.84
C GLU A 146 5.11 -0.49 20.72
N ALA A 147 5.41 0.51 19.91
CA ALA A 147 6.73 1.08 19.82
C ALA A 147 6.59 2.59 20.05
N GLU A 148 7.07 3.04 21.20
CA GLU A 148 7.20 4.47 21.47
C GLU A 148 8.26 5.03 20.51
N GLY A 149 7.81 5.66 19.42
CA GLY A 149 8.68 6.48 18.59
C GLY A 149 9.04 7.74 19.38
N ARG A 150 10.19 7.72 20.06
CA ARG A 150 10.85 8.93 20.54
C ARG A 150 11.70 9.55 19.45
#